data_AF-A0A6A6K8C1-F1
#
_entry.id   AF-A0A6A6K8C1-F1
#
_cell.length_a   1.000
_cell.length_b   1.000
_cell.length_c   1.000
_cell.angle_alpha   90.00
_cell.angle_beta   90.00
_cell.angle_gamma   90.00
#
_symmetry.space_group_name_H-M   'P 1'
#
loop_
_entity.id
_entity.type
_entity.pdbx_description
1 polymer ?
#
loop_
_entity_poly.entity_id
_entity_poly.type
_entity_poly.pdbx_seq_one_letter_code
_entity_poly.pdbx_strand_id
1 'polypeptide(L)'
;MQVTSPADNVVHSVKGTSGDKFEFKAPRSGMYKFCIHNPYSTSETVSFYVHVGHIPNEHDLAKDEHLNPINVKIAELREALESVTAEQKYLKARDARHRRSNHESTRKRVIGYTVAEYILLAIPLSKIPLSSSG
;
A
#
# COMPACT_ATOMS: atom_id res chain seq x y z
N MET A 1 7.22 -10.51 6.26
CA MET A 1 8.22 -10.19 5.22
C MET A 1 9.60 -10.19 5.85
N GLN A 2 10.60 -10.75 5.18
CA GLN A 2 11.99 -10.74 5.62
C GLN A 2 12.89 -10.37 4.44
N VAL A 3 13.86 -9.50 4.68
CA VAL A 3 14.88 -9.12 3.69
C VAL A 3 16.24 -9.62 4.17
N THR A 4 16.95 -10.29 3.26
CA THR A 4 18.26 -10.88 3.52
C THR A 4 19.30 -10.29 2.57
N SER A 5 20.47 -9.99 3.12
CA SER A 5 21.62 -9.47 2.39
C SER A 5 22.36 -10.58 1.63
N PRO A 6 23.30 -10.23 0.72
CA PRO A 6 24.11 -11.23 0.01
C PRO A 6 24.98 -12.10 0.91
N ALA A 7 25.20 -11.67 2.16
CA ALA A 7 25.95 -12.41 3.19
C ALA A 7 25.00 -13.16 4.14
N ASP A 8 23.76 -13.43 3.71
CA ASP A 8 22.70 -14.12 4.47
C ASP A 8 22.27 -13.46 5.79
N ASN A 9 22.74 -12.25 6.08
CA ASN A 9 22.28 -11.49 7.24
C ASN A 9 20.89 -10.90 6.97
N VAL A 10 19.99 -11.02 7.94
CA VAL A 10 18.67 -10.38 7.89
C VAL A 10 18.83 -8.87 8.10
N VAL A 11 18.44 -8.08 7.11
CA VAL A 11 18.50 -6.61 7.17
C VAL A 11 17.16 -5.98 7.58
N HIS A 12 16.06 -6.69 7.35
CA HIS A 12 14.73 -6.25 7.77
C HIS A 12 13.82 -7.45 8.03
N SER A 13 12.98 -7.38 9.07
CA SER A 13 12.00 -8.43 9.35
C SER A 13 10.76 -7.86 10.04
N VAL A 14 9.59 -8.15 9.44
CA VAL A 14 8.29 -7.78 9.96
C VAL A 14 7.33 -8.96 9.86
N LYS A 15 6.50 -9.16 10.89
CA LYS A 15 5.50 -10.25 10.98
C LYS A 15 4.11 -9.66 11.21
N GLY A 16 3.07 -10.34 10.72
CA GLY A 16 1.67 -9.99 11.01
C GLY A 16 1.21 -8.63 10.48
N THR A 17 1.92 -8.02 9.53
CA THR A 17 1.54 -6.72 8.96
C THR A 17 0.78 -6.86 7.65
N SER A 18 -0.19 -5.96 7.42
CA SER A 18 -0.94 -5.83 6.17
C SER A 18 -0.25 -4.94 5.12
N GLY A 19 0.87 -4.30 5.50
CA GLY A 19 1.69 -3.48 4.62
C GLY A 19 2.89 -2.90 5.37
N ASP A 20 3.98 -2.65 4.65
CA ASP A 20 5.19 -2.05 5.22
C ASP A 20 5.91 -1.21 4.15
N LYS A 21 6.54 -0.10 4.58
CA LYS A 21 7.38 0.78 3.75
C LYS A 21 8.63 1.09 4.57
N PHE A 22 9.78 0.69 4.07
CA PHE A 22 11.08 0.91 4.72
C PHE A 22 12.15 1.18 3.65
N GLU A 23 13.23 1.80 4.10
CA GLU A 23 14.43 2.07 3.30
C GLU A 23 15.65 1.61 4.08
N PHE A 24 16.68 1.16 3.37
CA PHE A 24 17.96 0.84 3.98
C PHE A 24 19.09 1.12 2.98
N LYS A 25 20.25 1.52 3.49
CA LYS A 25 21.47 1.61 2.69
C LYS A 25 22.07 0.22 2.57
N ALA A 26 22.37 -0.23 1.35
CA ALA A 26 23.01 -1.53 1.12
C ALA A 26 24.47 -1.47 1.61
N PRO A 27 24.85 -2.16 2.71
CA PRO A 27 26.23 -2.10 3.22
C PRO A 27 27.23 -2.85 2.32
N ARG A 28 26.73 -3.76 1.47
CA ARG A 28 27.52 -4.55 0.54
C ARG A 28 26.78 -4.71 -0.78
N SER A 29 27.56 -4.73 -1.86
CA SER A 29 27.10 -5.06 -3.20
C SER A 29 26.71 -6.53 -3.30
N GLY A 30 25.64 -6.81 -4.04
CA GLY A 30 25.18 -8.17 -4.31
C GLY A 30 23.65 -8.28 -4.32
N MET A 31 23.15 -9.51 -4.38
CA MET A 31 21.71 -9.79 -4.42
C MET A 31 21.06 -9.75 -3.04
N TYR A 32 20.01 -8.93 -2.91
CA TYR A 32 19.14 -8.92 -1.74
C TYR A 32 17.88 -9.75 -2.01
N LYS A 33 17.49 -10.58 -1.05
CA LYS A 33 16.34 -11.47 -1.16
C LYS A 33 15.20 -11.01 -0.28
N PHE A 34 14.05 -10.76 -0.90
CA PHE A 34 12.80 -10.33 -0.25
C PHE A 34 11.85 -11.54 -0.15
N CYS A 35 11.63 -12.03 1.06
CA CYS A 35 10.78 -13.18 1.35
C CYS A 35 9.44 -12.72 1.95
N ILE A 36 8.33 -13.04 1.29
CA ILE A 36 6.98 -12.85 1.81
C ILE A 36 6.40 -14.24 2.07
N HIS A 37 5.99 -14.47 3.31
CA HIS A 37 5.47 -15.75 3.76
C HIS A 37 4.03 -15.58 4.24
N ASN A 38 3.12 -16.36 3.67
CA ASN A 38 1.74 -16.46 4.10
C ASN A 38 1.60 -17.76 4.92
N PRO A 39 1.37 -17.70 6.24
CA PRO A 39 1.20 -18.88 7.08
C PRO A 39 -0.18 -19.54 6.92
N TYR A 40 -1.12 -18.89 6.23
CA TYR A 40 -2.48 -19.37 6.03
C TYR A 40 -2.62 -20.13 4.70
N SER A 41 -3.58 -21.04 4.64
CA SER A 41 -3.92 -21.81 3.43
C SER A 41 -4.74 -21.04 2.40
N THR A 42 -5.25 -19.85 2.78
CA THR A 42 -5.99 -18.97 1.86
C THR A 42 -5.04 -18.14 1.02
N SER A 43 -5.27 -18.08 -0.29
CA SER A 43 -4.48 -17.25 -1.20
C SER A 43 -4.59 -15.76 -0.85
N GLU A 44 -3.45 -15.09 -0.73
CA GLU A 44 -3.36 -13.65 -0.52
C GLU A 44 -2.69 -12.97 -1.71
N THR A 45 -3.22 -11.81 -2.12
CA THR A 45 -2.64 -10.99 -3.17
C THR A 45 -1.68 -9.98 -2.56
N VAL A 46 -0.40 -10.06 -2.94
CA VAL A 46 0.63 -9.13 -2.46
C VAL A 46 1.04 -8.18 -3.58
N SER A 47 1.00 -6.88 -3.29
CA SER A 47 1.55 -5.83 -4.16
C SER A 47 2.83 -5.33 -3.53
N PHE A 48 3.96 -5.59 -4.21
CA PHE A 48 5.29 -5.19 -3.77
C PHE A 48 5.93 -4.28 -4.81
N TYR A 49 6.78 -3.37 -4.34
CA TYR A 49 7.57 -2.48 -5.19
C TYR A 49 8.92 -2.23 -4.51
N VAL A 50 10.00 -2.30 -5.27
CA VAL A 50 11.36 -2.03 -4.80
C VAL A 50 11.98 -1.00 -5.74
N HIS A 51 12.54 0.05 -5.17
CA HIS A 51 13.32 1.05 -5.88
C HIS A 51 14.75 1.02 -5.35
N VAL A 52 15.71 1.01 -6.27
CA VAL A 52 17.13 1.10 -5.95
C VAL A 52 17.59 2.45 -6.47
N GLY A 53 17.81 3.39 -5.56
CA GLY A 53 18.39 4.68 -5.90
C GLY A 53 19.90 4.56 -6.16
N HIS A 54 20.45 5.47 -6.95
CA HIS A 54 21.90 5.62 -7.03
C HIS A 54 22.31 6.50 -5.86
N ILE A 55 22.92 5.92 -4.81
CA ILE A 55 23.68 6.73 -3.85
C ILE A 55 25.02 6.99 -4.54
N PRO A 56 25.30 8.18 -5.10
CA PRO A 56 26.62 8.45 -5.62
C PRO A 56 27.59 8.32 -4.46
N ASN A 57 28.45 7.31 -4.51
CA ASN A 57 29.55 7.20 -3.58
C ASN A 57 30.46 8.40 -3.88
N GLU A 58 30.92 9.15 -2.87
CA GLU A 58 31.81 10.30 -3.10
C GLU A 58 33.07 9.92 -3.89
N HIS A 59 33.45 8.64 -3.85
CA HIS A 59 34.56 8.08 -4.64
C HIS A 59 34.25 7.81 -6.12
N ASP A 60 32.98 7.64 -6.52
CA ASP A 60 32.59 7.54 -7.94
C ASP A 60 32.38 8.92 -8.56
N LEU A 61 31.95 9.91 -7.76
CA LEU A 61 31.89 11.32 -8.20
C LEU A 61 33.27 11.87 -8.58
N ALA A 62 34.35 11.39 -7.95
CA ALA A 62 35.72 11.80 -8.24
C ALA A 62 36.29 11.19 -9.53
N LYS A 63 35.63 10.18 -10.14
CA LYS A 63 36.06 9.60 -11.43
C LYS A 63 35.27 10.14 -12.62
N ASP A 64 34.14 10.78 -12.37
CA ASP A 64 33.23 11.35 -13.37
C ASP A 64 33.39 12.87 -13.54
N GLU A 65 34.61 13.40 -13.35
CA GLU A 65 34.96 14.82 -13.50
C GLU A 65 34.77 15.37 -14.95
N HIS A 66 34.12 14.61 -15.83
CA HIS A 66 33.73 15.01 -17.18
C HIS A 66 32.24 14.81 -17.51
N LEU A 67 31.36 14.65 -16.52
CA LEU A 67 29.92 14.73 -16.75
C LEU A 67 29.46 16.20 -16.64
N ASN A 68 29.00 16.77 -17.76
CA ASN A 68 28.44 18.11 -17.82
C ASN A 68 27.36 18.27 -16.72
N PRO A 69 27.44 19.27 -15.82
CA PRO A 69 26.61 19.39 -14.61
C PRO A 69 25.09 19.33 -14.86
N ILE A 70 24.64 19.58 -16.08
CA ILE A 70 23.26 19.42 -16.53
C ILE A 70 22.79 17.95 -16.48
N ASN A 71 23.63 17.00 -16.89
CA ASN A 71 23.27 15.58 -16.95
C ASN A 71 23.05 15.00 -15.54
N VAL A 72 23.85 15.45 -14.57
CA VAL A 72 23.69 15.09 -13.15
C VAL A 72 22.33 15.57 -12.63
N LYS A 73 21.95 16.80 -12.94
CA LYS A 73 20.65 17.36 -12.54
C LYS A 73 19.46 16.68 -13.21
N ILE A 74 19.60 16.25 -14.47
CA ILE A 74 18.57 15.46 -15.15
C ILE A 74 18.41 14.07 -14.49
N ALA A 75 19.52 13.43 -14.11
CA ALA A 75 19.49 12.15 -13.40
C ALA A 75 18.80 12.28 -12.03
N GLU A 76 19.15 13.32 -11.27
CA GLU A 76 18.54 13.64 -9.97
C GLU A 76 17.01 13.86 -10.09
N LEU A 77 16.57 14.64 -11.07
CA LEU A 77 15.14 14.87 -11.33
C LEU A 77 14.41 13.59 -11.74
N ARG A 78 15.04 12.74 -12.56
CA ARG A 78 14.47 11.47 -12.98
C ARG A 78 14.29 10.53 -11.79
N GLU A 79 15.28 10.44 -10.90
CA GLU A 79 15.20 9.63 -9.69
C GLU A 79 14.10 10.13 -8.75
N ALA A 80 14.00 11.45 -8.55
CA ALA A 80 12.91 12.05 -7.79
C ALA A 80 11.53 11.73 -8.39
N LEU A 81 11.39 11.80 -9.72
CA LEU A 81 10.15 11.47 -10.41
C LEU A 81 9.78 9.99 -10.30
N GLU A 82 10.76 9.09 -10.42
CA GLU A 82 10.55 7.64 -10.25
C GLU A 82 10.11 7.32 -8.82
N SER A 83 10.71 7.97 -7.81
CA SER A 83 10.31 7.86 -6.40
C SER A 83 8.88 8.35 -6.16
N VAL A 84 8.50 9.53 -6.68
CA VAL A 84 7.12 10.04 -6.57
C VAL A 84 6.12 9.11 -7.26
N THR A 85 6.45 8.61 -8.44
CA THR A 85 5.59 7.70 -9.19
C THR A 85 5.37 6.38 -8.45
N ALA A 86 6.41 5.86 -7.82
CA ALA A 86 6.34 4.69 -6.95
C ALA A 86 5.39 4.91 -5.77
N GLU A 87 5.51 6.07 -5.11
CA GLU A 87 4.65 6.44 -3.99
C GLU A 87 3.19 6.57 -4.42
N GLN A 88 2.92 7.21 -5.55
CA GLN A 88 1.56 7.30 -6.12
C GLN A 88 0.98 5.91 -6.40
N LYS A 89 1.76 5.00 -6.99
CA LYS A 89 1.33 3.61 -7.23
C LYS A 89 1.01 2.89 -5.90
N TYR A 90 1.86 3.05 -4.89
CA TYR A 90 1.61 2.49 -3.56
C TYR A 90 0.32 3.04 -2.93
N LEU A 91 0.13 4.35 -2.94
CA LEU A 91 -1.07 5.00 -2.39
C LEU A 91 -2.33 4.55 -3.12
N LYS A 92 -2.29 4.44 -4.46
CA LYS A 92 -3.41 3.94 -5.26
C LYS A 92 -3.74 2.48 -4.96
N ALA A 93 -2.74 1.62 -4.83
CA ALA A 93 -2.95 0.22 -4.45
C ALA A 93 -3.51 0.09 -3.03
N ARG A 94 -3.05 0.94 -2.10
CA ARG A 94 -3.55 1.00 -0.72
C ARG A 94 -5.01 1.48 -0.69
N ASP A 95 -5.35 2.54 -1.41
CA ASP A 95 -6.73 3.04 -1.50
C ASP A 95 -7.68 2.01 -2.12
N ALA A 96 -7.25 1.31 -3.17
CA ALA A 96 -8.06 0.24 -3.77
C ALA A 96 -8.38 -0.88 -2.77
N ARG A 97 -7.41 -1.31 -1.96
CA ARG A 97 -7.61 -2.32 -0.89
C ARG A 97 -8.56 -1.83 0.20
N HIS A 98 -8.39 -0.59 0.67
CA HIS A 98 -9.27 0.00 1.68
C HIS A 98 -10.68 0.21 1.13
N ARG A 99 -10.82 0.75 -0.08
CA ARG A 99 -12.12 0.95 -0.73
C ARG A 99 -12.84 -0.38 -0.90
N ARG A 100 -12.18 -1.45 -1.35
CA ARG A 100 -12.83 -2.76 -1.49
C ARG A 100 -13.39 -3.28 -0.16
N SER A 101 -12.58 -3.23 0.90
CA SER A 101 -12.94 -3.76 2.22
C SER A 101 -13.95 -2.88 2.96
N ASN A 102 -13.77 -1.56 2.93
CA ASN A 102 -14.66 -0.60 3.58
C ASN A 102 -15.98 -0.46 2.84
N HIS A 103 -15.99 -0.50 1.50
CA HIS A 103 -17.23 -0.37 0.73
C HIS A 103 -18.15 -1.57 1.00
N GLU A 104 -17.61 -2.78 1.07
CA GLU A 104 -18.43 -3.95 1.35
C GLU A 104 -19.00 -3.95 2.78
N SER A 105 -18.17 -3.66 3.78
CA SER A 105 -18.60 -3.63 5.18
C SER A 105 -19.53 -2.45 5.50
N THR A 106 -19.20 -1.25 5.02
CA THR A 106 -20.04 -0.05 5.20
C THR A 106 -21.38 -0.20 4.50
N ARG A 107 -21.41 -0.70 3.26
CA ARG A 107 -22.66 -0.91 2.51
C ARG A 107 -23.60 -1.87 3.22
N LYS A 108 -23.08 -3.01 3.72
CA LYS A 108 -23.89 -3.99 4.48
C LYS A 108 -24.47 -3.38 5.76
N ARG A 109 -23.67 -2.62 6.50
CA ARG A 109 -24.12 -1.92 7.72
C ARG A 109 -25.20 -0.88 7.42
N VAL A 110 -24.99 -0.03 6.41
CA VAL A 110 -25.97 0.99 6.00
C VAL A 110 -27.29 0.35 5.58
N ILE A 111 -27.25 -0.69 4.74
CA ILE A 111 -28.47 -1.43 4.36
C ILE A 111 -29.18 -1.99 5.59
N GLY A 112 -28.44 -2.56 6.55
CA GLY A 112 -29.01 -3.06 7.80
C GLY A 112 -29.72 -1.96 8.61
N TYR A 113 -29.09 -0.80 8.77
CA TYR A 113 -29.69 0.35 9.45
C TYR A 113 -30.94 0.84 8.71
N THR A 114 -30.89 0.98 7.39
CA THR A 114 -32.04 1.43 6.58
C THR A 114 -33.22 0.45 6.65
N VAL A 115 -32.96 -0.87 6.64
CA VAL A 115 -34.02 -1.88 6.79
C VAL A 115 -34.62 -1.83 8.20
N ALA A 116 -33.79 -1.69 9.23
CA ALA A 116 -34.27 -1.56 10.60
C ALA A 116 -35.12 -0.30 10.79
N GLU A 117 -34.70 0.83 10.21
CA GLU A 117 -35.45 2.09 10.20
C GLU A 117 -36.80 1.93 9.49
N TYR A 118 -36.82 1.29 8.31
CA TYR A 118 -38.06 1.01 7.59
C TYR A 118 -39.03 0.15 8.40
N ILE A 119 -38.53 -0.87 9.10
CA ILE A 119 -39.33 -1.73 9.97
C ILE A 119 -39.89 -0.91 11.14
N LEU A 120 -39.05 -0.10 11.80
CA LEU A 120 -39.46 0.77 12.91
C LEU A 120 -40.56 1.76 12.49
N LEU A 121 -40.48 2.31 11.28
CA LEU A 121 -41.48 3.23 10.73
C LEU A 121 -42.76 2.51 10.24
N ALA A 122 -42.66 1.26 9.77
CA ALA A 122 -43.82 0.50 9.30
C ALA A 122 -44.73 -0.03 10.43
N ILE A 123 -44.16 -0.32 11.61
CA ILE A 123 -44.91 -0.79 12.79
C ILE A 123 -46.04 0.17 13.21
N PRO A 124 -45.82 1.48 13.39
CA PRO A 124 -46.90 2.42 13.74
C PRO A 124 -47.92 2.59 12.61
N LEU A 125 -47.51 2.53 11.34
CA LEU A 125 -48.42 2.62 10.19
C LEU A 125 -49.41 1.45 10.11
N SER A 126 -48.97 0.24 10.48
CA SER A 126 -49.85 -0.96 10.53
C SER A 126 -50.91 -0.92 11.64
N LYS A 127 -50.80 0.02 12.59
CA LYS A 127 -51.71 0.18 13.74
C LYS A 127 -52.66 1.36 13.58
N ILE A 128 -52.63 2.07 12.47
CA ILE A 128 -53.61 3.11 12.14
C ILE A 128 -54.85 2.40 11.59
N PRO A 129 -55.97 2.31 12.33
CA PRO A 129 -57.21 1.79 11.75
C PRO A 129 -57.56 2.71 10.58
N LEU A 130 -57.79 2.15 9.38
CA LEU A 130 -58.46 2.89 8.33
C LEU A 130 -59.81 3.31 8.91
N SER A 131 -59.93 4.60 9.26
CA SER A 131 -61.21 5.21 9.57
C SER A 131 -62.06 5.04 8.33
N SER A 132 -62.92 4.03 8.36
CA SER A 132 -64.03 3.83 7.45
C SER A 132 -64.93 5.06 7.53
N SER A 133 -64.68 6.07 6.69
CA SER A 133 -65.70 7.08 6.39
C SER A 133 -66.75 6.42 5.51
N GLY A 134 -67.82 5.97 6.17
CA GLY A 134 -69.15 5.92 5.57
C GLY A 134 -69.76 7.31 5.52
#